data_AF-A0ABD6EYA5-F1
#
_entry.id   AF-A0ABD6EYA5-F1
#
_cell.length_a   1.000
_cell.length_b   1.000
_cell.length_c   1.000
_cell.angle_alpha   90.00
_cell.angle_beta   90.00
_cell.angle_gamma   90.00
#
_symmetry.space_group_name_H-M   'P 1'
#
loop_
_entity.id
_entity.type
_entity.pdbx_description
1 polymer ?
#
loop_
_entity_poly.entity_id
_entity_poly.type
_entity_poly.pdbx_seq_one_letter_code
_entity_poly.pdbx_strand_id
1 'polypeptide(L)'
;DKCATDFSGTSASAPMAAGIIALGLEANPSLTWRDVQHVAVWTAEPAPLMGANGGWSKNARGFYVNSRFGFGLMNAFAFANTSKHWINVPPQKSCTTVFPTFTSREISDRNGAIIHFRTDGCRNRSNAVRYLEHVQIVLDIAYPVRGHLSIYVVSPQGICLLL
;
A
#
# COMPACT_ATOMS: atom_id res chain seq x y z
N ASP A 1 -7.88 39.06 -11.06
CA ASP A 1 -8.18 37.69 -10.59
C ASP A 1 -8.27 36.72 -11.76
N LYS A 2 -7.56 35.59 -11.71
CA LYS A 2 -7.59 34.55 -12.76
C LYS A 2 -7.82 33.19 -12.10
N CYS A 3 -8.65 32.35 -12.71
CA CYS A 3 -8.90 30.97 -12.29
C CYS A 3 -8.31 30.01 -13.32
N ALA A 4 -7.69 28.92 -12.86
CA ALA A 4 -7.25 27.83 -13.73
C ALA A 4 -8.41 26.86 -13.97
N THR A 5 -8.68 26.52 -15.23
CA THR A 5 -9.72 25.54 -15.62
C THR A 5 -9.14 24.27 -16.23
N ASP A 6 -7.82 24.20 -16.37
CA ASP A 6 -7.05 23.16 -17.05
C ASP A 6 -6.07 22.42 -16.13
N PHE A 7 -6.13 22.69 -14.82
CA PHE A 7 -5.29 21.99 -13.84
C PHE A 7 -5.66 20.50 -13.77
N SER A 8 -4.71 19.64 -14.10
CA SER A 8 -4.94 18.21 -14.34
C SER A 8 -3.74 17.35 -13.94
N GLY A 9 -3.86 16.04 -14.15
CA GLY A 9 -2.84 15.05 -13.77
C GLY A 9 -2.86 14.70 -12.28
N THR A 10 -1.90 13.86 -11.88
CA THR A 10 -1.75 13.42 -10.48
C THR A 10 -1.52 14.58 -9.51
N SER A 11 -0.93 15.68 -10.00
CA SER A 11 -0.78 16.94 -9.28
C SER A 11 -2.10 17.57 -8.86
N ALA A 12 -3.19 17.36 -9.61
CA ALA A 12 -4.54 17.80 -9.24
C ALA A 12 -5.23 16.81 -8.29
N SER A 13 -4.89 15.53 -8.35
CA SER A 13 -5.43 14.50 -7.46
C SER A 13 -4.94 14.66 -6.00
N ALA A 14 -3.67 14.95 -5.80
CA ALA A 14 -3.07 15.10 -4.47
C ALA A 14 -3.75 16.19 -3.58
N PRO A 15 -4.01 17.43 -4.05
CA PRO A 15 -4.68 18.43 -3.23
C PRO A 15 -6.15 18.08 -2.93
N MET A 16 -6.84 17.36 -3.82
CA MET A 16 -8.18 16.84 -3.51
C MET A 16 -8.13 15.84 -2.34
N ALA A 17 -7.18 14.89 -2.37
CA ALA A 17 -6.98 13.97 -1.26
C ALA A 17 -6.62 14.71 0.04
N ALA A 18 -5.76 15.74 -0.03
CA ALA A 18 -5.42 16.57 1.12
C ALA A 18 -6.65 17.28 1.72
N GLY A 19 -7.56 17.79 0.89
CA GLY A 19 -8.82 18.37 1.34
C GLY A 19 -9.72 17.37 2.06
N ILE A 20 -9.83 16.13 1.55
CA ILE A 20 -10.58 15.07 2.22
C ILE A 20 -9.95 14.71 3.58
N ILE A 21 -8.62 14.61 3.64
CA ILE A 21 -7.90 14.35 4.89
C ILE A 21 -8.14 15.49 5.89
N ALA A 22 -8.14 16.75 5.44
CA ALA A 22 -8.43 17.90 6.28
C ALA A 22 -9.83 17.81 6.92
N LEU A 23 -10.86 17.40 6.16
CA LEU A 23 -12.21 17.17 6.69
C LEU A 23 -12.24 16.06 7.75
N GLY A 24 -11.48 14.99 7.56
CA GLY A 24 -11.37 13.92 8.56
C GLY A 24 -10.63 14.36 9.83
N LEU A 25 -9.57 15.16 9.68
CA LEU A 25 -8.83 15.73 10.82
C LEU A 25 -9.64 16.80 11.56
N GLU A 26 -10.49 17.56 10.87
CA GLU A 26 -11.47 18.45 11.49
C GLU A 26 -12.49 17.64 12.31
N ALA A 27 -12.99 16.54 11.75
CA ALA A 27 -13.93 15.64 12.43
C ALA A 27 -13.31 14.90 13.63
N ASN A 28 -12.02 14.57 13.56
CA ASN A 28 -11.27 13.94 14.65
C ASN A 28 -9.80 14.39 14.64
N PRO A 29 -9.44 15.42 15.43
CA PRO A 29 -8.07 15.93 15.51
C PRO A 29 -7.08 14.94 16.16
N SER A 30 -7.55 13.84 16.75
CA SER A 30 -6.70 12.85 17.42
C SER A 30 -6.13 11.80 16.48
N LEU A 31 -6.55 11.76 15.21
CA LEU A 31 -6.03 10.79 14.24
C LEU A 31 -4.52 10.94 14.07
N THR A 32 -3.79 9.84 14.20
CA THR A 32 -2.37 9.82 13.83
C THR A 32 -2.20 9.72 12.32
N TRP A 33 -0.99 9.94 11.81
CA TRP A 33 -0.67 9.74 10.40
C TRP A 33 -0.99 8.31 9.90
N ARG A 34 -0.88 7.29 10.78
CA ARG A 34 -1.26 5.91 10.46
C ARG A 34 -2.77 5.76 10.41
N ASP A 35 -3.48 6.37 11.34
CA ASP A 35 -4.95 6.32 11.35
C ASP A 35 -5.53 6.91 10.07
N VAL A 36 -4.99 8.04 9.60
CA VAL A 36 -5.37 8.64 8.30
C VAL A 36 -5.23 7.65 7.15
N GLN A 37 -4.12 6.89 7.10
CA GLN A 37 -3.91 5.86 6.07
C GLN A 37 -4.90 4.70 6.22
N HIS A 38 -5.15 4.24 7.45
CA HIS A 38 -6.14 3.19 7.70
C HIS A 38 -7.53 3.62 7.26
N VAL A 39 -8.02 4.78 7.72
CA VAL A 39 -9.34 5.29 7.32
C VAL A 39 -9.43 5.39 5.80
N ALA A 40 -8.39 5.87 5.11
CA ALA A 40 -8.37 5.93 3.65
C ALA A 40 -8.59 4.56 3.00
N VAL A 41 -7.93 3.52 3.50
CA VAL A 41 -8.09 2.13 3.01
C VAL A 41 -9.50 1.60 3.32
N TRP A 42 -9.99 1.81 4.55
CA TRP A 42 -11.29 1.32 5.00
C TRP A 42 -12.48 1.96 4.28
N THR A 43 -12.31 3.19 3.81
CA THR A 43 -13.37 3.98 3.16
C THR A 43 -13.17 4.15 1.66
N ALA A 44 -12.20 3.45 1.06
CA ALA A 44 -11.96 3.52 -0.38
C ALA A 44 -13.07 2.80 -1.18
N GLU A 45 -13.41 3.36 -2.34
CA GLU A 45 -14.45 2.84 -3.22
C GLU A 45 -13.86 2.34 -4.55
N PRO A 46 -13.67 1.01 -4.71
CA PRO A 46 -13.14 0.44 -5.95
C PRO A 46 -14.22 0.32 -7.04
N ALA A 47 -15.50 0.17 -6.67
CA ALA A 47 -16.58 -0.17 -7.61
C ALA A 47 -16.69 0.76 -8.84
N PRO A 48 -16.56 2.10 -8.72
CA PRO A 48 -16.61 3.00 -9.88
C PRO A 48 -15.49 2.77 -10.91
N LEU A 49 -14.38 2.15 -10.49
CA LEU A 49 -13.21 1.91 -11.34
C LEU A 49 -13.17 0.50 -11.93
N MET A 50 -13.89 -0.46 -11.36
CA MET A 50 -13.77 -1.88 -11.75
C MET A 50 -14.32 -2.19 -13.16
N GLY A 51 -15.38 -1.51 -13.60
CA GLY A 51 -16.05 -1.84 -14.87
C GLY A 51 -15.18 -1.67 -16.11
N ALA A 52 -14.33 -0.63 -16.13
CA ALA A 52 -13.44 -0.32 -17.26
C ALA A 52 -11.98 -0.72 -17.03
N ASN A 53 -11.62 -1.16 -15.81
CA ASN A 53 -10.23 -1.43 -15.44
C ASN A 53 -10.06 -2.83 -14.86
N GLY A 54 -9.33 -3.69 -15.56
CA GLY A 54 -8.89 -4.99 -15.04
C GLY A 54 -7.76 -4.89 -14.00
N GLY A 55 -7.35 -6.05 -13.47
CA GLY A 55 -6.21 -6.15 -12.54
C GLY A 55 -6.54 -5.93 -11.06
N TRP A 56 -7.83 -5.87 -10.71
CA TRP A 56 -8.26 -5.89 -9.30
C TRP A 56 -8.06 -7.28 -8.70
N SER A 57 -7.48 -7.32 -7.50
CA SER A 57 -7.33 -8.54 -6.70
C SER A 57 -7.87 -8.29 -5.30
N LYS A 58 -8.46 -9.32 -4.68
CA LYS A 58 -8.96 -9.22 -3.31
C LYS A 58 -7.86 -9.68 -2.35
N ASN A 59 -7.50 -8.82 -1.39
CA ASN A 59 -6.51 -9.16 -0.39
C ASN A 59 -7.08 -10.06 0.72
N ALA A 60 -6.19 -10.51 1.60
CA ALA A 60 -6.43 -11.30 2.80
C ALA A 60 -7.57 -10.80 3.68
N ARG A 61 -7.71 -9.47 3.77
CA ARG A 61 -8.67 -8.79 4.62
C ARG A 61 -10.01 -8.55 3.93
N GLY A 62 -10.07 -8.82 2.64
CA GLY A 62 -11.26 -8.68 1.80
C GLY A 62 -11.32 -7.38 1.00
N PHE A 63 -10.28 -6.55 1.02
CA PHE A 63 -10.24 -5.32 0.23
C PHE A 63 -9.78 -5.59 -1.20
N TYR A 64 -10.38 -4.90 -2.16
CA TYR A 64 -9.87 -4.91 -3.53
C TYR A 64 -8.67 -3.97 -3.66
N VAL A 65 -7.64 -4.44 -4.36
CA VAL A 65 -6.40 -3.70 -4.61
C VAL A 65 -6.05 -3.78 -6.09
N ASN A 66 -5.59 -2.67 -6.65
CA ASN A 66 -5.08 -2.56 -8.00
C ASN A 66 -3.79 -1.75 -7.99
N SER A 67 -2.76 -2.15 -8.75
CA SER A 67 -1.48 -1.44 -8.78
C SER A 67 -1.57 -0.01 -9.32
N ARG A 68 -2.61 0.31 -10.09
CA ARG A 68 -2.85 1.65 -10.65
C ARG A 68 -3.70 2.54 -9.75
N PHE A 69 -4.60 1.95 -8.97
CA PHE A 69 -5.66 2.67 -8.25
C PHE A 69 -5.61 2.46 -6.73
N GLY A 70 -4.64 1.70 -6.22
CA GLY A 70 -4.60 1.32 -4.80
C GLY A 70 -5.87 0.58 -4.40
N PHE A 71 -6.52 1.06 -3.33
CA PHE A 71 -7.77 0.49 -2.81
C PHE A 71 -9.04 1.04 -3.48
N GLY A 72 -8.93 2.05 -4.35
CA GLY A 72 -10.07 2.71 -4.98
C GLY A 72 -10.08 4.23 -4.79
N LEU A 73 -11.21 4.85 -5.15
CA LEU A 73 -11.42 6.29 -4.97
C LEU A 73 -11.58 6.64 -3.49
N MET A 74 -11.05 7.79 -3.07
CA MET A 74 -11.33 8.32 -1.74
C MET A 74 -12.76 8.87 -1.66
N ASN A 75 -13.57 8.35 -0.74
CA ASN A 75 -14.90 8.87 -0.46
C ASN A 75 -14.85 9.88 0.70
N ALA A 76 -15.07 11.16 0.40
CA ALA A 76 -14.97 12.24 1.38
C ALA A 76 -15.94 12.08 2.56
N PHE A 77 -17.19 11.72 2.27
CA PHE A 77 -18.22 11.53 3.29
C PHE A 77 -17.88 10.33 4.18
N ALA A 78 -17.55 9.18 3.60
CA ALA A 78 -17.20 7.98 4.34
C ALA A 78 -15.93 8.19 5.18
N PHE A 79 -14.92 8.89 4.64
CA PHE A 79 -13.68 9.22 5.34
C PHE A 79 -13.96 10.07 6.59
N ALA A 80 -14.66 11.20 6.43
CA ALA A 80 -14.97 12.10 7.54
C ALA A 80 -15.92 11.45 8.57
N ASN A 81 -16.93 10.69 8.10
CA ASN A 81 -17.87 10.00 8.98
C ASN A 81 -17.21 8.88 9.79
N THR A 82 -16.33 8.09 9.18
CA THR A 82 -15.56 7.05 9.86
C THR A 82 -14.58 7.66 10.86
N SER A 83 -13.96 8.80 10.51
CA SER A 83 -13.01 9.52 11.38
C SER A 83 -13.62 9.90 12.73
N LYS A 84 -14.89 10.32 12.78
CA LYS A 84 -15.60 10.71 14.03
C LYS A 84 -15.61 9.63 15.10
N HIS A 85 -15.63 8.36 14.68
CA HIS A 85 -15.75 7.22 15.58
C HIS A 85 -14.52 6.32 15.53
N TRP A 86 -13.43 6.79 14.89
CA TRP A 86 -12.21 6.02 14.76
C TRP A 86 -11.50 5.89 16.09
N ILE A 87 -11.08 4.66 16.41
CA ILE A 87 -10.22 4.36 17.55
C ILE A 87 -8.81 4.18 17.02
N ASN A 88 -7.88 4.99 17.54
CA ASN A 88 -6.51 4.99 17.06
C ASN A 88 -5.88 3.60 17.14
N VAL A 89 -5.14 3.25 16.09
CA VAL A 89 -4.43 1.97 16.03
C VAL A 89 -3.31 1.91 17.08
N PRO A 90 -2.94 0.71 17.55
CA PRO A 90 -1.84 0.55 18.49
C PRO A 90 -0.51 1.09 17.93
N PRO A 91 0.50 1.34 18.80
CA PRO A 91 1.83 1.78 18.39
C PRO A 91 2.41 0.92 17.27
N GLN A 92 3.07 1.57 16.32
CA GLN A 92 3.68 0.92 15.16
C GLN A 92 4.77 -0.04 15.65
N LYS A 93 4.83 -1.23 15.05
CA LYS A 93 5.90 -2.19 15.24
C LYS A 93 6.55 -2.49 13.89
N SER A 94 7.87 -2.67 13.90
CA SER A 94 8.62 -3.06 12.73
C SER A 94 9.39 -4.35 13.02
N CYS A 95 9.25 -5.32 12.11
CA CYS A 95 9.99 -6.56 12.14
C CYS A 95 10.88 -6.64 10.90
N THR A 96 12.19 -6.64 11.11
CA THR A 96 13.16 -6.82 10.04
C THR A 96 13.68 -8.25 10.09
N THR A 97 13.58 -8.96 8.97
CA THR A 97 14.23 -10.25 8.77
C THR A 97 15.39 -10.05 7.82
N VAL A 98 16.62 -10.27 8.30
CA VAL A 98 17.82 -10.26 7.47
C VAL A 98 18.21 -11.70 7.20
N PHE A 99 18.41 -12.06 5.93
CA PHE A 99 18.87 -13.39 5.56
C PHE A 99 20.40 -13.43 5.70
N PRO A 100 20.95 -14.19 6.66
CA PRO A 100 22.38 -14.14 6.99
C PRO A 100 23.27 -14.72 5.88
N THR A 101 22.73 -15.61 5.06
CA THR A 101 23.40 -16.18 3.89
C THR A 101 22.51 -15.98 2.68
N PHE A 102 22.98 -15.18 1.73
CA PHE A 102 22.30 -14.96 0.46
C PHE A 102 23.22 -15.39 -0.69
N THR A 103 22.93 -16.52 -1.30
CA THR A 103 23.65 -16.95 -2.50
C THR A 103 23.16 -16.11 -3.68
N SER A 104 24.09 -15.44 -4.37
CA SER A 104 23.78 -14.72 -5.60
C SER A 104 23.12 -15.66 -6.61
N ARG A 105 22.17 -15.12 -7.37
CA ARG A 105 21.44 -15.86 -8.40
C ARG A 105 21.60 -15.13 -9.71
N GLU A 106 22.01 -15.86 -10.73
CA GLU A 106 22.06 -15.34 -12.09
C GLU A 106 20.65 -15.08 -12.60
N ILE A 107 20.47 -13.93 -13.25
CA ILE A 107 19.24 -13.56 -13.97
C ILE A 107 19.60 -13.21 -15.40
N SER A 108 18.71 -13.51 -16.33
CA SER A 108 18.84 -13.17 -17.74
C SER A 108 17.48 -12.86 -18.36
N ASP A 109 17.46 -12.39 -19.61
CA ASP A 109 16.21 -12.05 -20.30
C ASP A 109 15.26 -13.26 -20.46
N ARG A 110 15.78 -14.49 -20.31
CA ARG A 110 15.00 -15.73 -20.41
C ARG A 110 14.67 -16.35 -19.05
N ASN A 111 15.50 -16.10 -18.04
CA ASN A 111 15.43 -16.78 -16.75
C ASN A 111 15.40 -15.76 -15.60
N GLY A 112 14.28 -15.73 -14.87
CA GLY A 112 14.17 -15.00 -13.61
C GLY A 112 14.69 -15.80 -12.40
N ALA A 113 14.73 -15.16 -11.24
CA ALA A 113 15.07 -15.77 -9.97
C ALA A 113 13.89 -15.73 -8.99
N ILE A 114 13.58 -16.87 -8.34
CA ILE A 114 12.51 -16.95 -7.32
C ILE A 114 13.13 -17.15 -5.94
N ILE A 115 13.12 -16.10 -5.11
CA ILE A 115 13.66 -16.15 -3.76
C ILE A 115 12.54 -16.49 -2.78
N HIS A 116 12.61 -17.68 -2.18
CA HIS A 116 11.74 -18.05 -1.08
C HIS A 116 12.38 -17.65 0.24
N PHE A 117 11.62 -16.93 1.04
CA PHE A 117 12.02 -16.60 2.39
C PHE A 117 10.88 -16.81 3.37
N ARG A 118 11.24 -16.99 4.64
CA ARG A 118 10.31 -17.16 5.75
C ARG A 118 10.53 -16.08 6.78
N THR A 119 9.44 -15.55 7.30
CA THR A 119 9.40 -14.67 8.46
C THR A 119 8.24 -15.11 9.33
N ASP A 120 8.43 -15.04 10.65
CA ASP A 120 7.38 -15.30 11.63
C ASP A 120 6.75 -14.00 12.16
N GLY A 121 7.10 -12.85 11.57
CA GLY A 121 6.66 -11.54 12.04
C GLY A 121 7.26 -11.16 13.39
N CYS A 122 8.46 -11.66 13.72
CA CYS A 122 9.15 -11.45 14.99
C CYS A 122 8.33 -11.98 16.16
N ARG A 123 7.76 -13.18 16.00
CA ARG A 123 6.89 -13.82 17.00
C ARG A 123 7.60 -13.90 18.36
N ASN A 124 6.85 -13.69 19.43
CA ASN A 124 7.34 -13.70 20.82
C ASN A 124 8.40 -12.64 21.17
N ARG A 125 8.58 -11.60 20.33
CA ARG A 125 9.44 -10.45 20.61
C ARG A 125 8.61 -9.19 20.87
N SER A 126 9.23 -8.15 21.44
CA SER A 126 8.57 -6.87 21.70
C SER A 126 8.06 -6.20 20.41
N ASN A 127 8.78 -6.39 19.30
CA ASN A 127 8.48 -5.86 17.97
C ASN A 127 7.62 -6.80 17.10
N ALA A 128 6.94 -7.79 17.70
CA ALA A 128 6.08 -8.70 16.97
C ALA A 128 4.97 -7.97 16.19
N VAL A 129 4.89 -8.20 14.88
CA VAL A 129 3.86 -7.64 13.99
C VAL A 129 2.70 -8.64 13.91
N ARG A 130 1.53 -8.24 14.42
CA ARG A 130 0.31 -9.08 14.42
C ARG A 130 -0.58 -8.82 13.21
N TYR A 131 -0.62 -7.57 12.76
CA TYR A 131 -1.40 -7.12 11.61
C TYR A 131 -0.48 -6.32 10.70
N LEU A 132 -0.50 -6.65 9.42
CA LEU A 132 0.40 -6.06 8.44
C LEU A 132 -0.16 -4.74 7.93
N GLU A 133 0.72 -3.73 7.82
CA GLU A 133 0.39 -2.42 7.24
C GLU A 133 1.22 -2.20 5.97
N HIS A 134 2.54 -2.13 6.13
CA HIS A 134 3.49 -1.93 5.05
C HIS A 134 4.49 -3.09 4.98
N VAL A 135 4.93 -3.42 3.77
CA VAL A 135 6.02 -4.36 3.51
C VAL A 135 7.05 -3.65 2.66
N GLN A 136 8.32 -3.78 3.06
CA GLN A 136 9.46 -3.28 2.29
C GLN A 136 10.38 -4.46 1.98
N ILE A 137 10.82 -4.54 0.73
CA ILE A 137 11.80 -5.51 0.28
C ILE A 137 12.98 -4.71 -0.22
N VAL A 138 14.13 -4.90 0.42
CA VAL A 138 15.40 -4.29 0.03
C VAL A 138 16.14 -5.30 -0.83
N LEU A 139 16.43 -4.92 -2.07
CA LEU A 139 17.04 -5.79 -3.07
C LEU A 139 18.33 -5.16 -3.59
N ASP A 140 19.31 -6.02 -3.84
CA ASP A 140 20.53 -5.69 -4.58
C ASP A 140 20.56 -6.55 -5.85
N ILE A 141 20.53 -5.92 -7.01
CA ILE A 141 20.40 -6.59 -8.32
C ILE A 141 21.30 -5.88 -9.33
N ALA A 142 22.21 -6.64 -9.94
CA ALA A 142 22.99 -6.20 -11.09
C ALA A 142 22.31 -6.67 -12.39
N TYR A 143 21.96 -5.74 -13.28
CA TYR A 143 21.41 -6.06 -14.59
C TYR A 143 21.75 -4.98 -15.63
N PRO A 144 22.04 -5.34 -16.91
CA PRO A 144 22.46 -4.35 -17.91
C PRO A 144 21.42 -3.27 -18.21
N VAL A 145 20.13 -3.63 -18.21
CA VAL A 145 19.01 -2.71 -18.52
C VAL A 145 17.94 -2.79 -17.44
N ARG A 146 17.99 -1.87 -16.47
CA ARG A 146 17.07 -1.88 -15.30
C ARG A 146 15.59 -1.94 -15.70
N GLY A 147 15.19 -1.29 -16.79
CA GLY A 147 13.80 -1.25 -17.26
C GLY A 147 13.25 -2.59 -17.78
N HIS A 148 14.10 -3.59 -18.00
CA HIS A 148 13.68 -4.95 -18.38
C HIS A 148 13.32 -5.82 -17.15
N LEU A 149 13.66 -5.37 -15.94
CA LEU A 149 13.36 -6.10 -14.72
C LEU A 149 11.88 -5.91 -14.34
N SER A 150 11.23 -7.02 -14.01
CA SER A 150 9.94 -7.02 -13.32
C SER A 150 10.10 -7.81 -12.03
N ILE A 151 9.72 -7.20 -10.91
CA ILE A 151 9.91 -7.78 -9.59
C ILE A 151 8.55 -7.96 -8.95
N TYR A 152 8.28 -9.17 -8.47
CA TYR A 152 7.02 -9.52 -7.83
C TYR A 152 7.27 -10.04 -6.42
N VAL A 153 6.38 -9.67 -5.51
CA VAL A 153 6.28 -10.28 -4.18
C VAL A 153 4.98 -11.04 -4.06
N VAL A 154 5.07 -12.29 -3.58
CA VAL A 154 3.91 -13.13 -3.32
C VAL A 154 3.78 -13.32 -1.82
N SER A 155 2.67 -12.87 -1.25
CA SER A 155 2.35 -13.10 0.16
C SER A 155 2.00 -14.58 0.42
N PRO A 156 2.12 -15.09 1.66
CA PRO A 156 1.69 -16.45 2.01
C PRO A 156 0.23 -16.77 1.67
N GLN A 157 -0.61 -15.74 1.51
CA GLN A 157 -2.02 -15.86 1.17
C GLN A 157 -2.28 -15.77 -0.34
N GLY A 158 -1.22 -15.81 -1.16
CA GLY A 158 -1.31 -15.88 -2.62
C GLY A 158 -1.49 -14.53 -3.33
N ILE A 159 -1.54 -13.41 -2.61
CA ILE A 159 -1.56 -12.08 -3.24
C ILE A 159 -0.19 -11.83 -3.88
N CYS A 160 -0.20 -11.58 -5.19
CA CYS A 160 0.96 -11.18 -5.96
C CYS A 160 0.92 -9.66 -6.21
N LEU A 161 1.97 -8.95 -5.80
CA LEU A 161 2.14 -7.52 -6.01
C LEU A 161 3.37 -7.28 -6.89
N LEU A 162 3.23 -6.40 -7.87
CA LEU A 162 4.35 -5.84 -8.64
C LEU A 162 5.01 -4.74 -7.78
N LEU A 163 6.34 -4.79 -7.64
CA LEU A 163 7.15 -3.81 -6.93
C LEU A 163 7.65 -2.69 -7.86
#